data_AF-A0A7K4FQX8-F1
#
_entry.id   AF-A0A7K4FQX8-F1
#
_cell.length_a   1.000
_cell.length_b   1.000
_cell.length_c   1.000
_cell.angle_alpha   90.00
_cell.angle_beta   90.00
_cell.angle_gamma   90.00
#
_symmetry.space_group_name_H-M   'P 1'
#
loop_
_entity.id
_entity.type
_entity.pdbx_description
1 polymer ?
#
loop_
_entity_poly.entity_id
_entity_poly.type
_entity_poly.pdbx_seq_one_letter_code
_entity_poly.pdbx_strand_id
1 'polypeptide(L)'
;MKVTVFKALQMIGFEKVRQRTLVRDDITIVLSVGFEKKWIVSSPEWRQTFYSTRQLLHGLYTKGIICRDELEIIGEVLQEAKEELEYIDAGEQAKYLEQIKNKFRNEVILPYIRKRYGNSCPICGKTFSTPLQLYRHIKSSEHDWDEIIMEMIENS
;
A
#
# COMPACT_ATOMS: atom_id res chain seq x y z
N MET A 1 14.72 -14.87 -24.65
CA MET A 1 14.99 -13.45 -24.97
C MET A 1 14.51 -12.62 -23.79
N LYS A 2 15.36 -11.78 -23.18
CA LYS A 2 14.96 -10.95 -22.03
C LYS A 2 14.04 -9.82 -22.52
N VAL A 3 12.76 -9.86 -22.16
CA VAL A 3 11.81 -8.78 -22.50
C VAL A 3 12.20 -7.54 -21.70
N THR A 4 12.24 -6.39 -22.36
CA THR A 4 12.53 -5.11 -21.71
C THR A 4 11.22 -4.44 -21.32
N VAL A 5 11.23 -3.62 -20.27
CA VAL A 5 10.04 -2.82 -19.90
C VAL A 5 9.54 -1.95 -21.07
N PHE A 6 10.44 -1.50 -21.95
CA PHE A 6 10.04 -0.79 -23.16
C PHE A 6 9.15 -1.65 -24.06
N LYS A 7 9.52 -2.91 -24.27
CA LYS A 7 8.72 -3.84 -25.08
C LYS A 7 7.44 -4.27 -24.36
N ALA A 8 7.49 -4.45 -23.03
CA ALA A 8 6.32 -4.80 -22.23
C ALA A 8 5.27 -3.68 -22.24
N LEU A 9 5.67 -2.41 -22.12
CA LEU A 9 4.76 -1.26 -22.26
C LEU A 9 4.12 -1.21 -23.66
N GLN A 10 4.85 -1.58 -24.72
CA GLN A 10 4.25 -1.68 -26.05
C GLN A 10 3.17 -2.77 -26.16
N MET A 11 3.20 -3.80 -25.32
CA MET A 11 2.18 -4.86 -25.32
C MET A 11 0.84 -4.38 -24.75
N ILE A 12 0.85 -3.33 -23.93
CA ILE A 12 -0.34 -2.71 -23.35
C ILE A 12 -0.70 -1.38 -24.04
N GLY A 13 -0.31 -1.21 -25.31
CA GLY A 13 -0.77 -0.09 -26.13
C GLY A 13 0.05 1.19 -26.06
N PHE A 14 1.25 1.20 -25.45
CA PHE A 14 2.17 2.31 -25.65
C PHE A 14 2.83 2.25 -27.04
N GLU A 15 2.76 3.35 -27.78
CA GLU A 15 3.33 3.44 -29.12
C GLU A 15 4.76 3.97 -29.08
N LYS A 16 5.65 3.33 -29.84
CA LYS A 16 7.02 3.81 -30.01
C LYS A 16 7.07 4.88 -31.09
N VAL A 17 7.15 6.14 -30.67
CA VAL A 17 7.23 7.29 -31.59
C VAL A 17 8.65 7.61 -32.05
N ARG A 18 9.68 7.26 -31.26
CA ARG A 18 11.10 7.36 -31.64
C ARG A 18 11.98 6.49 -30.75
N GLN A 19 13.30 6.56 -30.95
CA GLN A 19 14.25 5.86 -30.09
C GLN A 19 14.02 6.24 -28.63
N ARG A 20 13.80 5.22 -27.78
CA ARG A 20 13.64 5.39 -26.32
C ARG A 20 12.49 6.33 -25.91
N THR A 21 11.48 6.51 -26.76
CA THR A 21 10.27 7.27 -26.41
C THR A 21 9.03 6.45 -26.72
N LEU A 22 8.18 6.31 -25.72
CA LEU A 22 6.84 5.73 -25.82
C LEU A 22 5.80 6.81 -25.55
N VAL A 23 4.64 6.71 -26.20
CA VAL A 23 3.50 7.60 -25.99
C VAL A 23 2.23 6.76 -25.86
N ARG A 24 1.33 7.19 -24.98
CA ARG A 24 -0.05 6.73 -24.94
C ARG A 24 -0.89 7.92 -24.46
N ASP A 25 -1.90 8.29 -25.24
CA ASP A 25 -2.71 9.48 -25.00
C ASP A 25 -1.83 10.73 -24.81
N ASP A 26 -2.00 11.45 -23.69
CA ASP A 26 -1.21 12.63 -23.33
C ASP A 26 0.08 12.29 -22.56
N ILE A 27 0.34 11.00 -22.31
CA ILE A 27 1.50 10.52 -21.55
C ILE A 27 2.66 10.20 -22.48
N THR A 28 3.81 10.81 -22.19
CA THR A 28 5.10 10.48 -22.83
C THR A 28 6.04 9.83 -21.81
N ILE A 29 6.63 8.70 -22.19
CA ILE A 29 7.67 7.99 -21.42
C ILE A 29 8.98 8.02 -22.20
N VAL A 30 10.02 8.63 -21.64
CA VAL A 30 11.36 8.70 -22.24
C VAL A 30 12.34 7.91 -21.38
N LEU A 31 13.06 6.98 -22.01
CA LEU A 31 14.23 6.33 -21.41
C LEU A 31 15.47 7.18 -21.71
N SER A 32 15.99 7.85 -20.69
CA SER A 32 17.27 8.55 -20.76
C SER A 32 18.38 7.62 -20.28
N VAL A 33 19.40 7.41 -21.12
CA VAL A 33 20.59 6.62 -20.81
C VAL A 33 21.79 7.53 -21.02
N GLY A 34 22.23 8.16 -19.93
CA GLY A 34 23.42 9.01 -19.86
C GLY A 34 24.37 8.45 -18.78
N PHE A 35 24.79 9.29 -17.83
CA PHE A 35 25.55 8.84 -16.65
C PHE A 35 24.78 7.82 -15.80
N GLU A 36 23.46 7.98 -15.72
CA GLU A 36 22.55 7.05 -15.06
C GLU A 36 21.37 6.73 -15.98
N LYS A 37 20.79 5.54 -15.82
CA LYS A 37 19.57 5.14 -16.50
C LYS A 37 18.38 5.71 -15.73
N LYS A 38 17.54 6.50 -16.40
CA LYS A 38 16.31 7.05 -15.81
C LYS A 38 15.15 7.10 -16.79
N TRP A 39 13.96 6.98 -16.23
CA TRP A 39 12.70 7.08 -16.94
C TRP A 39 12.07 8.41 -16.63
N ILE A 40 11.74 9.17 -17.66
CA ILE A 40 11.04 10.45 -17.53
C ILE A 40 9.64 10.22 -18.05
N VAL A 41 8.64 10.39 -17.17
CA VAL A 41 7.23 10.35 -17.54
C VAL A 41 6.67 11.76 -17.46
N SER A 42 5.96 12.19 -18.49
CA SER A 42 5.36 13.51 -18.53
C SER A 42 3.98 13.49 -19.17
N SER A 43 3.09 14.30 -18.62
CA SER A 43 1.86 14.78 -19.27
C SER A 43 2.01 16.27 -19.61
N PRO A 44 0.99 16.94 -20.18
CA PRO A 44 0.99 18.39 -20.37
C PRO A 44 1.18 19.18 -19.07
N GLU A 45 0.75 18.64 -17.93
CA GLU A 45 0.70 19.37 -16.65
C GLU A 45 1.85 19.01 -15.70
N TRP A 46 2.44 17.83 -15.84
CA TRP A 46 3.43 17.35 -14.89
C TRP A 46 4.52 16.51 -15.54
N ARG A 47 5.63 16.40 -14.81
CA ARG A 47 6.78 15.60 -15.18
C ARG A 47 7.39 14.94 -13.95
N GLN A 48 7.71 13.67 -14.05
CA GLN A 48 8.36 12.90 -12.99
C GLN A 48 9.50 12.04 -13.55
N THR A 49 10.51 11.81 -12.71
CA THR A 49 11.67 10.98 -13.05
C THR A 49 11.72 9.77 -12.12
N PHE A 50 11.98 8.60 -12.68
CA PHE A 50 12.13 7.32 -11.97
C PHE A 50 13.47 6.68 -12.32
N TYR A 51 14.10 6.03 -11.36
CA TYR A 51 15.47 5.52 -11.48
C TYR A 51 15.54 4.01 -11.64
N SER A 52 14.42 3.30 -11.48
CA SER A 52 14.32 1.86 -11.71
C SER A 52 13.06 1.48 -12.48
N THR A 53 13.06 0.28 -13.04
CA THR A 53 11.87 -0.31 -13.70
C THR A 53 10.70 -0.38 -12.73
N ARG A 54 10.94 -0.86 -11.50
CA ARG A 54 9.91 -0.99 -10.48
C ARG A 54 9.31 0.36 -10.07
N GLN A 55 10.15 1.38 -9.86
CA GLN A 55 9.67 2.74 -9.56
C GLN A 55 8.81 3.31 -10.70
N LEU A 56 9.20 3.07 -11.95
CA LEU A 56 8.39 3.47 -13.10
C LEU A 56 7.03 2.79 -13.05
N LEU A 57 6.97 1.46 -12.95
CA LEU A 57 5.72 0.71 -12.96
C LEU A 57 4.79 1.09 -11.79
N HIS A 58 5.35 1.22 -10.59
CA HIS A 58 4.62 1.74 -9.42
C HIS A 58 4.05 3.13 -9.69
N GLY A 59 4.84 4.04 -10.26
CA GLY A 59 4.41 5.39 -10.61
C GLY A 59 3.31 5.43 -11.67
N LEU A 60 3.38 4.55 -12.67
CA LEU A 60 2.34 4.43 -13.69
C LEU A 60 1.03 3.89 -13.09
N TYR A 61 1.11 2.87 -12.25
CA TYR A 61 -0.06 2.26 -11.60
C TYR A 61 -0.74 3.23 -10.62
N THR A 62 0.04 3.82 -9.71
CA THR A 62 -0.50 4.75 -8.69
C THR A 62 -1.10 6.03 -9.27
N LYS A 63 -0.66 6.45 -10.46
CA LYS A 63 -1.24 7.58 -11.19
C LYS A 63 -2.42 7.19 -12.09
N GLY A 64 -2.83 5.92 -12.08
CA GLY A 64 -3.90 5.41 -12.94
C GLY A 64 -3.55 5.48 -14.42
N ILE A 65 -2.26 5.60 -14.77
CA ILE A 65 -1.83 5.58 -16.16
C ILE A 65 -2.01 4.16 -16.68
N ILE A 66 -1.53 3.15 -15.94
CA ILE A 66 -1.80 1.73 -16.24
C ILE A 66 -2.75 1.14 -15.20
N CYS A 67 -3.59 0.20 -15.60
CA CYS A 67 -4.49 -0.53 -14.69
C CYS A 67 -3.84 -1.83 -14.16
N ARG A 68 -4.55 -2.52 -13.26
CA ARG A 68 -4.10 -3.80 -12.69
C ARG A 68 -3.93 -4.87 -13.76
N ASP A 69 -4.91 -5.06 -14.63
CA ASP A 69 -4.87 -6.04 -15.72
C ASP A 69 -3.68 -5.79 -16.67
N GLU A 70 -3.38 -4.53 -16.97
CA GLU A 70 -2.21 -4.16 -17.75
C GLU A 70 -0.90 -4.47 -17.02
N LEU A 71 -0.85 -4.25 -15.71
CA LEU A 71 0.31 -4.61 -14.90
C LEU A 71 0.49 -6.13 -14.81
N GLU A 72 -0.59 -6.90 -14.77
CA GLU A 72 -0.59 -8.38 -14.86
C GLU A 72 -0.02 -8.86 -16.20
N ILE A 73 -0.46 -8.27 -17.32
CA ILE A 73 0.10 -8.56 -18.65
C ILE A 73 1.61 -8.29 -18.70
N ILE A 74 2.08 -7.20 -18.08
CA ILE A 74 3.52 -6.92 -17.98
C ILE A 74 4.20 -7.94 -17.05
N GLY A 75 3.55 -8.35 -15.95
CA GLY A 75 4.02 -9.35 -14.99
C GLY A 75 4.33 -10.71 -15.60
N GLU A 76 3.58 -11.13 -16.62
CA GLU A 76 3.84 -12.36 -17.39
C GLU A 76 5.19 -12.36 -18.11
N VAL A 77 5.74 -11.18 -18.41
CA VAL A 77 6.98 -11.05 -19.20
C VAL A 77 8.11 -10.31 -18.49
N LEU A 78 7.84 -9.71 -17.34
CA LEU A 78 8.78 -8.84 -16.62
C LEU A 78 8.67 -9.04 -15.10
N GLN A 79 9.75 -9.58 -14.53
CA GLN A 79 9.82 -9.90 -13.09
C GLN A 79 9.55 -8.68 -12.20
N GLU A 80 10.04 -7.49 -12.57
CA GLU A 80 9.81 -6.28 -11.78
C GLU A 80 8.32 -5.88 -11.67
N ALA A 81 7.49 -6.26 -12.64
CA ALA A 81 6.04 -6.02 -12.57
C ALA A 81 5.34 -7.03 -11.68
N LYS A 82 5.79 -8.29 -11.70
CA LYS A 82 5.30 -9.33 -10.78
C LYS A 82 5.59 -8.97 -9.32
N GLU A 83 6.82 -8.53 -9.02
CA GLU A 83 7.19 -8.05 -7.69
C GLU A 83 6.36 -6.83 -7.25
N GLU A 84 5.95 -5.99 -8.20
CA GLU A 84 5.12 -4.83 -7.90
C GLU A 84 3.67 -5.24 -7.58
N LEU A 85 3.10 -6.21 -8.31
CA LEU A 85 1.79 -6.80 -7.98
C LEU A 85 1.80 -7.43 -6.58
N GLU A 86 2.82 -8.22 -6.26
CA GLU A 86 2.97 -8.83 -4.93
C GLU A 86 3.06 -7.76 -3.82
N TYR A 87 3.73 -6.64 -4.09
CA TYR A 87 3.80 -5.51 -3.15
C TYR A 87 2.45 -4.82 -2.96
N ILE A 88 1.71 -4.59 -4.06
CA ILE A 88 0.36 -4.01 -4.02
C ILE A 88 -0.58 -4.92 -3.22
N ASP A 89 -0.58 -6.21 -3.50
CA ASP A 89 -1.44 -7.20 -2.83
C ASP A 89 -1.13 -7.31 -1.34
N ALA A 90 0.16 -7.34 -0.97
CA ALA A 90 0.57 -7.30 0.43
C ALA A 90 0.07 -6.03 1.15
N GLY A 91 0.12 -4.88 0.46
CA GLY A 91 -0.41 -3.61 0.98
C GLY A 91 -1.93 -3.62 1.18
N GLU A 92 -2.67 -4.15 0.21
CA GLU A 92 -4.13 -4.30 0.30
C GLU A 92 -4.54 -5.26 1.43
N GLN A 93 -3.85 -6.41 1.53
CA GLN A 93 -4.07 -7.37 2.60
C GLN A 93 -3.78 -6.77 3.97
N ALA A 94 -2.67 -6.03 4.13
CA ALA A 94 -2.34 -5.35 5.38
C ALA A 94 -3.44 -4.33 5.78
N LYS A 95 -3.96 -3.56 4.82
CA LYS A 95 -5.06 -2.62 5.06
C LYS A 95 -6.35 -3.33 5.47
N TYR A 96 -6.69 -4.43 4.82
CA TYR A 96 -7.86 -5.25 5.17
C TYR A 96 -7.74 -5.85 6.57
N LEU A 97 -6.58 -6.41 6.92
CA LEU A 97 -6.31 -6.93 8.26
C LEU A 97 -6.43 -5.84 9.32
N GLU A 98 -5.93 -4.63 9.06
CA GLU A 98 -6.07 -3.52 10.01
C GLU A 98 -7.55 -3.10 10.19
N GLN A 99 -8.36 -3.17 9.13
CA GLN A 99 -9.81 -2.95 9.25
C GLN A 99 -10.48 -4.02 10.12
N ILE A 100 -10.15 -5.30 9.93
CA ILE A 100 -10.64 -6.40 10.77
C ILE A 100 -10.23 -6.18 12.24
N LYS A 101 -8.95 -5.88 12.49
CA LYS A 101 -8.44 -5.61 13.84
C LYS A 101 -9.21 -4.48 14.50
N ASN A 102 -9.43 -3.38 13.79
CA ASN A 102 -10.19 -2.25 14.32
C ASN A 102 -11.66 -2.61 14.61
N LYS A 103 -12.28 -3.40 13.75
CA LYS A 103 -13.65 -3.89 13.97
C LYS A 103 -13.71 -4.78 15.21
N PHE A 104 -12.80 -5.75 15.33
CA PHE A 104 -12.71 -6.63 16.49
C PHE A 104 -12.47 -5.87 17.80
N ARG A 105 -11.54 -4.91 17.82
CA ARG A 105 -11.30 -4.02 18.97
C ARG A 105 -12.57 -3.30 19.41
N ASN A 106 -13.33 -2.74 18.46
CA ASN A 106 -14.51 -1.93 18.77
C ASN A 106 -15.75 -2.75 19.13
N GLU A 107 -15.95 -3.90 18.50
CA GLU A 107 -17.17 -4.70 18.65
C GLU A 107 -17.06 -5.80 19.71
N VAL A 108 -15.84 -6.22 20.05
CA VAL A 108 -15.60 -7.31 21.00
C VAL A 108 -14.84 -6.82 22.23
N ILE A 109 -13.66 -6.26 22.03
CA ILE A 109 -12.73 -5.93 23.13
C ILE A 109 -13.25 -4.78 23.98
N LEU A 110 -13.57 -3.62 23.37
CA LEU A 110 -14.05 -2.46 24.11
C LEU A 110 -15.35 -2.72 24.89
N PRO A 111 -16.37 -3.40 24.33
CA PRO A 111 -17.57 -3.76 25.08
C PRO A 111 -17.27 -4.67 26.27
N TYR A 112 -16.37 -5.64 26.13
CA TYR A 112 -15.95 -6.50 27.23
C TYR A 112 -15.30 -5.69 28.36
N ILE A 113 -14.32 -4.85 28.03
CA ILE A 113 -13.63 -4.00 29.02
C ILE A 113 -14.65 -3.12 29.74
N ARG A 114 -15.55 -2.48 29.00
CA ARG A 114 -16.57 -1.61 29.60
C ARG A 114 -17.52 -2.35 30.53
N LYS A 115 -17.88 -3.59 30.19
CA LYS A 115 -18.76 -4.42 31.00
C LYS A 115 -18.09 -4.87 32.30
N ARG A 116 -16.80 -5.21 32.24
CA ARG A 116 -16.06 -5.79 33.38
C ARG A 116 -15.36 -4.75 34.26
N TYR A 117 -14.76 -3.74 33.63
CA TYR A 117 -13.89 -2.75 34.27
C TYR A 117 -14.47 -1.33 34.22
N GLY A 118 -15.65 -1.13 33.62
CA GLY A 118 -16.24 0.20 33.47
C GLY A 118 -15.38 1.10 32.58
N ASN A 119 -14.99 2.28 33.08
CA ASN A 119 -14.07 3.18 32.37
C ASN A 119 -12.63 3.08 32.89
N SER A 120 -12.25 1.94 33.47
CA SER A 120 -10.89 1.70 33.95
C SER A 120 -10.09 0.82 32.99
N CYS A 121 -8.79 1.08 32.88
CA CYS A 121 -7.88 0.27 32.09
C CYS A 121 -7.57 -1.05 32.81
N PRO A 122 -7.73 -2.22 32.16
CA PRO A 122 -7.45 -3.52 32.78
C PRO A 122 -5.96 -3.76 33.05
N ILE A 123 -5.06 -3.07 32.34
CA ILE A 123 -3.62 -3.28 32.45
C ILE A 123 -3.00 -2.42 33.56
N CYS A 124 -3.23 -1.10 33.52
CA CYS A 124 -2.62 -0.18 34.50
C CYS A 124 -3.57 0.32 35.59
N GLY A 125 -4.87 -0.04 35.52
CA GLY A 125 -5.87 0.35 36.52
C GLY A 125 -6.30 1.82 36.47
N LYS A 126 -5.76 2.65 35.56
CA LYS A 126 -6.16 4.07 35.43
C LYS A 126 -7.66 4.17 35.12
N THR A 127 -8.37 5.04 35.85
CA THR A 127 -9.80 5.31 35.64
C THR A 127 -10.00 6.59 34.83
N PHE A 128 -10.88 6.53 33.83
CA PHE A 128 -11.17 7.63 32.93
C PHE A 128 -12.60 8.12 33.08
N SER A 129 -12.82 9.41 32.81
CA SER A 129 -14.16 10.01 32.92
C SER A 129 -15.09 9.60 31.77
N THR A 130 -14.54 9.19 30.62
CA THR A 130 -15.33 8.79 29.44
C THR A 130 -14.75 7.55 28.73
N PRO A 131 -15.58 6.76 28.02
CA PRO A 131 -15.12 5.63 27.22
C PRO A 131 -14.13 6.03 26.11
N LEU A 132 -14.27 7.23 25.54
CA LEU A 132 -13.36 7.73 24.50
C LEU A 132 -11.95 8.00 25.05
N GLN A 133 -11.85 8.52 26.28
CA GLN A 133 -10.57 8.71 26.95
C GLN A 133 -9.89 7.37 27.23
N LEU A 134 -10.65 6.37 27.70
CA LEU A 134 -10.15 5.01 27.88
C LEU A 134 -9.67 4.41 26.54
N TYR A 135 -10.45 4.52 25.47
CA TYR A 135 -10.05 4.05 24.13
C TYR A 135 -8.76 4.70 23.64
N ARG A 136 -8.63 6.03 23.78
CA ARG A 136 -7.41 6.75 23.37
C ARG A 136 -6.20 6.33 24.20
N HIS A 137 -6.38 6.09 25.49
CA HIS A 137 -5.34 5.58 26.36
C HIS A 137 -4.89 4.18 25.90
N ILE A 138 -5.82 3.26 25.68
CA ILE A 138 -5.49 1.90 25.20
C ILE A 138 -4.84 1.93 23.80
N LYS A 139 -5.28 2.82 22.92
CA LYS A 139 -4.73 2.96 21.57
C LYS A 139 -3.34 3.62 21.57
N SER A 140 -3.03 4.44 22.58
CA SER A 140 -1.69 5.01 22.72
C SER A 140 -0.68 3.90 23.04
N SER A 141 0.57 4.09 22.64
CA SER A 141 1.68 3.14 22.85
C SER A 141 2.06 2.92 24.33
N GLU A 142 1.20 3.29 25.28
CA GLU A 142 1.34 2.90 26.69
C GLU A 142 1.05 1.40 26.90
N HIS A 143 0.17 0.81 26.07
CA HIS A 143 -0.23 -0.60 26.13
C HIS A 143 -0.44 -1.16 24.72
N ASP A 144 -0.17 -2.45 24.52
CA ASP A 144 -0.56 -3.14 23.28
C ASP A 144 -1.94 -3.79 23.45
N TRP A 145 -2.72 -3.83 22.36
CA TRP A 145 -3.98 -4.58 22.31
C TRP A 145 -3.78 -6.05 22.59
N ASP A 146 -2.61 -6.59 22.26
CA ASP A 146 -2.26 -7.98 22.55
C ASP A 146 -2.21 -8.25 24.06
N GLU A 147 -1.69 -7.32 24.87
CA GLU A 147 -1.68 -7.45 26.34
C GLU A 147 -3.09 -7.50 26.92
N ILE A 148 -3.98 -6.65 26.37
CA ILE A 148 -5.39 -6.62 26.77
C ILE A 148 -6.09 -7.91 26.37
N ILE A 149 -5.85 -8.41 25.16
CA ILE A 149 -6.44 -9.69 24.72
C ILE A 149 -5.97 -10.84 25.61
N MET A 150 -4.69 -10.87 26.01
CA MET A 150 -4.18 -11.89 26.93
C MET A 150 -4.85 -11.80 28.30
N GLU A 151 -4.97 -10.60 28.87
CA GLU A 151 -5.72 -10.40 30.13
C GLU A 151 -7.15 -10.92 30.02
N MET A 152 -7.83 -10.67 28.89
CA MET A 152 -9.18 -11.16 28.66
C MET A 152 -9.25 -12.68 28.62
N ILE A 153 -8.30 -13.34 27.95
CA ILE A 153 -8.24 -14.81 27.84
C ILE A 153 -7.94 -15.44 29.19
N GLU A 154 -7.01 -14.88 29.96
CA GLU A 154 -6.61 -15.42 31.26
C GLU A 154 -7.72 -15.27 32.32
N ASN A 155 -8.60 -14.27 32.18
CA ASN A 155 -9.66 -13.96 33.14
C ASN A 155 -11.08 -14.32 32.66
N SER A 156 -11.19 -15.09 31.56
CA SER A 156 -12.46 -15.65 31.05
C SER A 156 -12.75 -17.04 31.59
#